data_AF-A0A7J5W152-F1
#
_entry.id   AF-A0A7J5W152-F1
#
_cell.length_a   1.000
_cell.length_b   1.000
_cell.length_c   1.000
_cell.angle_alpha   90.00
_cell.angle_beta   90.00
_cell.angle_gamma   90.00
#
_symmetry.space_group_name_H-M   'P 1'
#
loop_
_entity.id
_entity.type
_entity.pdbx_description
1 polymer ?
#
loop_
_entity_poly.entity_id
_entity_poly.type
_entity_poly.pdbx_seq_one_letter_code
_entity_poly.pdbx_strand_id
1 'polypeptide(L)'
;MKNMNLKTMAIASGFIILMIIPSFLSAQPYGRGEGRGNRAGNDAAYAERDMDCRIPSLTDDQKAGIEKLRTEHLRKANLMRAELGEKHARLNTLRLAENQDAEEIDRTIDDISKLKGDLMKAREAHKRDVRVLLNDEQKAVFDARQGRGNRDGKGYKAGRSGKGDYGRGPGRGDCQRY
;
A
#
# COMPACT_ATOMS: atom_id res chain seq x y z
N MET A 1 -11.45 -78.25 3.38
CA MET A 1 -10.55 -77.07 3.45
C MET A 1 -11.44 -75.84 3.53
N LYS A 2 -11.44 -75.15 4.68
CA LYS A 2 -12.40 -74.10 5.04
C LYS A 2 -11.98 -72.75 4.45
N ASN A 3 -12.99 -72.02 3.98
CA ASN A 3 -12.94 -70.65 3.47
C ASN A 3 -12.29 -69.71 4.50
N MET A 4 -11.36 -68.85 4.06
CA MET A 4 -10.81 -67.77 4.87
C MET A 4 -11.08 -66.42 4.21
N ASN A 5 -11.76 -65.55 4.95
CA ASN A 5 -12.25 -64.23 4.54
C ASN A 5 -11.14 -63.16 4.52
N LEU A 6 -11.27 -62.23 3.57
CA LEU A 6 -10.35 -61.14 3.18
C LEU A 6 -10.05 -60.05 4.25
N LYS A 7 -10.21 -60.32 5.54
CA LYS A 7 -10.10 -59.29 6.59
C LYS A 7 -8.97 -59.50 7.62
N THR A 8 -8.13 -60.53 7.48
CA THR A 8 -7.18 -60.91 8.54
C THR A 8 -5.71 -61.05 8.11
N MET A 9 -5.25 -60.39 7.05
CA MET A 9 -3.82 -60.32 6.72
C MET A 9 -3.30 -58.87 6.62
N ALA A 10 -3.71 -58.03 7.56
CA ALA A 10 -2.86 -56.95 8.01
C ALA A 10 -1.93 -57.55 9.07
N ILE A 11 -0.62 -57.59 8.79
CA ILE A 11 0.54 -57.52 9.70
C ILE A 11 1.72 -58.25 9.05
N ALA A 12 2.85 -57.54 8.98
CA ALA A 12 4.18 -57.95 8.50
C ALA A 12 4.30 -58.08 6.97
N SER A 13 5.22 -57.44 6.26
CA SER A 13 6.46 -56.77 6.65
C SER A 13 6.95 -56.01 5.41
N GLY A 14 7.34 -54.75 5.59
CA GLY A 14 7.89 -53.94 4.51
C GLY A 14 8.71 -52.82 5.10
N PHE A 15 9.99 -53.11 5.31
CA PHE A 15 11.03 -52.26 5.86
C PHE A 15 11.01 -50.81 5.34
N ILE A 16 10.84 -49.88 6.28
CA ILE A 16 11.72 -48.73 6.54
C ILE A 16 12.63 -48.30 5.36
N ILE A 17 12.25 -47.20 4.71
CA ILE A 17 13.17 -46.16 4.23
C ILE A 17 12.60 -44.85 4.81
N LEU A 18 13.07 -44.46 5.99
CA LEU A 18 14.05 -43.39 6.17
C LEU A 18 13.45 -42.00 5.87
N MET A 19 13.27 -41.24 6.95
CA MET A 19 13.37 -39.78 7.11
C MET A 19 13.42 -38.96 5.81
N ILE A 20 12.62 -37.91 5.64
CA ILE A 20 12.88 -36.60 6.26
C ILE A 20 11.57 -35.78 6.33
N ILE A 21 11.14 -35.43 7.54
CA ILE A 21 10.41 -34.19 7.88
C ILE A 21 11.53 -33.15 8.07
N PRO A 22 11.48 -31.87 7.62
CA PRO A 22 10.32 -30.96 7.62
C PRO A 22 10.25 -29.98 6.43
N SER A 23 9.12 -29.89 5.74
CA SER A 23 8.78 -28.60 5.11
C SER A 23 8.08 -27.76 6.16
N PHE A 24 8.89 -27.08 6.97
CA PHE A 24 8.48 -25.79 7.52
C PHE A 24 7.72 -25.03 6.43
N LEU A 25 6.55 -24.49 6.76
CA LEU A 25 6.02 -23.36 6.02
C LEU A 25 7.07 -22.25 6.10
N SER A 26 8.01 -22.21 5.15
CA SER A 26 8.49 -20.94 4.68
C SER A 26 7.29 -20.31 3.98
N ALA A 27 6.55 -19.49 4.73
CA ALA A 27 5.75 -18.45 4.13
C ALA A 27 6.74 -17.62 3.28
N GLN A 28 6.88 -17.99 2.01
CA GLN A 28 7.72 -17.27 1.08
C GLN A 28 7.08 -15.88 0.96
N PRO A 29 7.75 -14.80 1.40
CA PRO A 29 7.26 -13.48 1.09
C PRO A 29 7.20 -13.40 -0.42
N TYR A 30 6.02 -13.12 -0.95
CA TYR A 30 5.79 -12.85 -2.36
C TYR A 30 6.96 -12.02 -2.90
N GLY A 31 7.72 -12.61 -3.83
CA GLY A 31 8.98 -12.09 -4.32
C GLY A 31 8.87 -10.64 -4.76
N ARG A 32 9.42 -9.74 -3.95
CA ARG A 32 9.82 -8.41 -4.37
C ARG A 32 11.03 -8.61 -5.27
N GLY A 33 10.84 -8.55 -6.59
CA GLY A 33 11.91 -8.78 -7.56
C GLY A 33 13.19 -8.03 -7.22
N GLU A 34 14.31 -8.76 -7.25
CA GLU A 34 15.66 -8.22 -7.11
C GLU A 34 16.02 -7.36 -8.33
N GLY A 35 15.53 -6.13 -8.34
CA GLY A 35 16.12 -5.05 -9.13
C GLY A 35 17.31 -4.49 -8.35
N ARG A 36 18.53 -4.90 -8.71
CA ARG A 36 19.78 -4.26 -8.25
C ARG A 36 19.74 -2.78 -8.60
N GLY A 37 19.51 -1.96 -7.58
CA GLY A 37 19.86 -0.55 -7.57
C GLY A 37 20.39 -0.24 -6.19
N ASN A 38 21.70 -0.01 -6.09
CA ASN A 38 22.30 0.65 -4.94
C ASN A 38 21.62 2.01 -4.77
N ARG A 39 20.56 2.07 -3.97
CA ARG A 39 20.17 3.29 -3.27
C ARG A 39 20.69 3.15 -1.85
N ALA A 40 21.98 3.47 -1.69
CA ALA A 40 22.42 4.14 -0.48
C ALA A 40 21.51 5.36 -0.32
N GLY A 41 20.69 5.36 0.73
CA GLY A 41 19.65 6.35 0.92
C GLY A 41 18.61 5.90 1.94
N ASN A 42 19.06 5.26 3.01
CA ASN A 42 18.31 5.22 4.28
C ASN A 42 19.28 5.68 5.37
N ASP A 43 19.87 6.85 5.13
CA ASP A 43 20.39 7.64 6.23
C ASP A 43 19.19 7.98 7.12
N ALA A 44 19.37 7.77 8.42
CA ALA A 44 18.51 8.29 9.47
C ALA A 44 18.23 9.81 9.33
N ALA A 45 18.93 10.51 8.43
CA ALA A 45 18.71 11.88 8.00
C ALA A 45 17.38 12.15 7.25
N TYR A 46 16.60 11.12 6.86
CA TYR A 46 15.23 11.33 6.36
C TYR A 46 14.17 11.38 7.47
N ALA A 47 14.52 10.99 8.71
CA ALA A 47 13.62 11.09 9.85
C ALA A 47 13.49 12.52 10.40
N GLU A 48 14.45 13.40 10.06
CA GLU A 48 14.51 14.81 10.49
C GLU A 48 14.27 15.80 9.35
N ARG A 49 13.67 15.36 8.23
CA ARG A 49 13.04 16.34 7.33
C ARG A 49 11.77 16.82 7.99
N ASP A 50 11.99 17.82 8.83
CA ASP A 50 11.06 18.81 9.32
C ASP A 50 9.63 18.50 8.87
N MET A 51 8.88 17.89 9.78
CA MET A 51 7.43 17.84 9.72
C MET A 51 6.81 19.25 9.65
N ASP A 52 7.63 20.32 9.60
CA ASP A 52 7.24 21.60 9.05
C ASP A 52 6.92 21.49 7.56
N CYS A 53 5.68 21.09 7.38
CA CYS A 53 4.78 21.20 6.27
C CYS A 53 4.67 22.63 5.68
N ARG A 54 5.75 23.44 5.67
CA ARG A 54 5.86 24.79 5.09
C ARG A 54 4.72 25.74 5.50
N ILE A 55 3.96 25.49 6.56
CA ILE A 55 2.96 26.43 7.06
C ILE A 55 3.74 27.38 7.96
N PRO A 56 3.81 28.68 7.65
CA PRO A 56 4.71 29.56 8.38
C PRO A 56 4.33 29.64 9.85
N SER A 57 5.35 29.62 10.71
CA SER A 57 5.22 29.98 12.12
C SER A 57 4.19 29.14 12.89
N LEU A 58 4.18 27.82 12.70
CA LEU A 58 3.38 26.93 13.55
C LEU A 58 3.86 27.00 15.00
N THR A 59 2.93 27.22 15.92
CA THR A 59 3.18 27.09 17.37
C THR A 59 3.40 25.62 17.75
N ASP A 60 4.02 25.37 18.89
CA ASP A 60 4.29 24.00 19.35
C ASP A 60 3.00 23.20 19.58
N ASP A 61 1.95 23.86 20.08
CA ASP A 61 0.62 23.26 20.24
C ASP A 61 0.00 22.88 18.89
N GLN A 62 0.13 23.74 17.87
CA GLN A 62 -0.34 23.42 16.51
C GLN A 62 0.44 22.26 15.91
N LYS A 63 1.77 22.21 16.08
CA LYS A 63 2.61 21.10 15.60
C LYS A 63 2.18 19.79 16.24
N ALA A 64 2.04 19.76 17.57
CA ALA A 64 1.60 18.57 18.30
C ALA A 64 0.21 18.09 17.85
N GLY A 65 -0.73 19.03 17.64
CA GLY A 65 -2.07 18.72 17.13
C GLY A 65 -2.05 18.12 15.72
N ILE A 66 -1.28 18.71 14.80
CA ILE A 66 -1.13 18.22 13.43
C ILE A 66 -0.49 16.83 13.40
N GLU A 67 0.54 16.58 14.21
CA GLU A 67 1.20 15.27 14.29
C GLU A 67 0.26 14.16 14.78
N LYS A 68 -0.59 14.47 15.76
CA LYS A 68 -1.63 13.54 16.21
C LYS A 68 -2.61 13.21 15.09
N LEU A 69 -3.15 14.23 14.41
CA LEU A 69 -4.07 14.06 13.28
C LEU A 69 -3.42 13.25 12.14
N ARG A 70 -2.14 13.48 11.88
CA ARG A 70 -1.36 12.75 10.86
C ARG A 70 -1.22 11.29 11.23
N THR A 71 -0.83 11.00 12.46
CA THR A 71 -0.64 9.63 12.96
C THR A 71 -1.95 8.84 12.86
N GLU A 72 -3.07 9.43 13.27
CA GLU A 72 -4.39 8.82 13.18
C GLU A 72 -4.82 8.59 11.73
N HIS A 73 -4.64 9.59 10.85
CA HIS A 73 -4.93 9.47 9.43
C HIS A 73 -4.10 8.36 8.78
N LEU A 74 -2.79 8.33 9.02
CA LEU A 74 -1.89 7.32 8.45
C LEU A 74 -2.27 5.91 8.89
N ARG A 75 -2.57 5.71 10.18
CA ARG A 75 -3.05 4.42 10.69
C ARG A 75 -4.30 3.96 9.95
N LYS A 76 -5.32 4.82 9.85
CA LYS A 76 -6.58 4.51 9.15
C LYS A 76 -6.35 4.24 7.66
N ALA A 77 -5.58 5.09 7.00
CA ALA A 77 -5.29 4.99 5.57
C ALA A 77 -4.48 3.73 5.23
N ASN A 78 -3.55 3.31 6.08
CA ASN A 78 -2.76 2.10 5.88
C ASN A 78 -3.63 0.84 6.00
N LEU A 79 -4.54 0.79 6.97
CA LEU A 79 -5.50 -0.32 7.09
C LEU A 79 -6.38 -0.45 5.83
N MET A 80 -6.96 0.66 5.35
CA MET A 80 -7.77 0.65 4.13
C MET A 80 -6.97 0.26 2.87
N ARG A 81 -5.67 0.58 2.82
CA ARG A 81 -4.78 0.14 1.72
C ARG A 81 -4.47 -1.35 1.78
N ALA A 82 -4.30 -1.90 2.98
CA ALA A 82 -4.12 -3.34 3.16
C ALA A 82 -5.36 -4.09 2.67
N GLU A 83 -6.56 -3.66 3.10
CA GLU A 83 -7.84 -4.23 2.67
C GLU A 83 -8.04 -4.13 1.15
N LEU A 84 -7.67 -2.99 0.55
CA LEU A 84 -7.71 -2.81 -0.90
C LEU A 84 -6.76 -3.79 -1.62
N GLY A 85 -5.60 -4.09 -1.02
CA GLY A 85 -4.68 -5.12 -1.50
C GLY A 85 -5.30 -6.52 -1.48
N GLU A 86 -5.95 -6.88 -0.37
CA GLU A 86 -6.67 -8.15 -0.23
C GLU A 86 -7.79 -8.30 -1.26
N LYS A 87 -8.61 -7.26 -1.44
CA LYS A 87 -9.70 -7.26 -2.44
C LYS A 87 -9.15 -7.38 -3.87
N HIS A 88 -8.04 -6.73 -4.18
CA HIS A 88 -7.40 -6.89 -5.50
C HIS A 88 -6.87 -8.31 -5.73
N ALA A 89 -6.28 -8.94 -4.70
CA ALA A 89 -5.85 -10.34 -4.78
C ALA A 89 -7.06 -11.27 -4.98
N ARG A 90 -8.14 -11.07 -4.22
CA ARG A 90 -9.41 -11.81 -4.36
C ARG A 90 -9.98 -11.68 -5.76
N LEU A 91 -10.05 -10.47 -6.31
CA LEU A 91 -10.52 -10.22 -7.67
C LEU A 91 -9.68 -10.99 -8.71
N ASN A 92 -8.36 -11.06 -8.52
CA ASN A 92 -7.50 -11.84 -9.39
C ASN A 92 -7.79 -13.35 -9.29
N THR A 93 -7.97 -13.88 -8.08
CA THR A 93 -8.36 -15.28 -7.87
C THR A 93 -9.69 -15.61 -8.54
N LEU A 94 -10.71 -14.77 -8.40
CA LEU A 94 -12.03 -14.98 -9.00
C LEU A 94 -11.97 -15.00 -10.54
N ARG A 95 -11.10 -14.18 -11.14
CA ARG A 95 -10.90 -14.14 -12.59
C ARG A 95 -10.18 -15.37 -13.14
N LEU A 96 -9.34 -16.02 -12.34
CA LEU A 96 -8.58 -17.21 -12.74
C LEU A 96 -9.30 -18.53 -12.41
N ALA A 97 -10.43 -18.47 -11.72
CA ALA A 97 -11.25 -19.64 -11.44
C ALA A 97 -11.77 -20.24 -12.75
N GLU A 98 -11.79 -21.58 -12.83
CA GLU A 98 -12.31 -22.32 -13.99
C GLU A 98 -13.78 -21.97 -14.27
N ASN A 99 -14.57 -21.88 -13.21
CA ASN A 99 -15.94 -21.36 -13.24
C ASN A 99 -15.95 -19.99 -12.56
N GLN A 100 -16.09 -18.93 -13.37
CA GLN A 100 -16.14 -17.56 -12.87
C GLN A 100 -17.51 -17.25 -12.25
N ASP A 101 -17.49 -16.78 -11.01
CA ASP A 101 -18.67 -16.21 -10.35
C ASP A 101 -18.76 -14.71 -10.67
N ALA A 102 -19.59 -14.36 -11.64
CA ALA A 102 -19.74 -12.98 -12.10
C ALA A 102 -20.28 -12.05 -10.99
N GLU A 103 -21.18 -12.53 -10.14
CA GLU A 103 -21.76 -11.73 -9.06
C GLU A 103 -20.70 -11.39 -8.01
N GLU A 104 -19.87 -12.37 -7.62
CA GLU A 104 -18.80 -12.15 -6.66
C GLU A 104 -17.67 -11.25 -7.23
N ILE A 105 -17.41 -11.32 -8.54
CA ILE A 105 -16.49 -10.41 -9.24
C ILE A 105 -17.00 -8.97 -9.15
N ASP A 106 -18.27 -8.73 -9.49
CA ASP A 106 -18.87 -7.39 -9.49
C ASP A 106 -18.93 -6.82 -8.07
N ARG A 107 -19.34 -7.62 -7.07
CA ARG A 107 -19.29 -7.24 -5.65
C ARG A 107 -17.88 -6.86 -5.20
N THR A 108 -16.86 -7.62 -5.61
CA THR A 108 -15.47 -7.31 -5.26
C THR A 108 -15.00 -5.99 -5.89
N ILE A 109 -15.44 -5.68 -7.12
CA ILE A 109 -15.15 -4.42 -7.80
C ILE A 109 -15.82 -3.23 -7.08
N ASP A 110 -17.07 -3.39 -6.64
CA ASP A 110 -17.80 -2.39 -5.88
C ASP A 110 -17.12 -2.09 -4.54
N ASP A 111 -16.70 -3.13 -3.82
CA ASP A 111 -15.95 -2.99 -2.57
C ASP A 111 -14.64 -2.22 -2.77
N ILE A 112 -13.88 -2.53 -3.84
CA ILE A 112 -12.66 -1.79 -4.20
C ILE A 112 -12.99 -0.31 -4.46
N SER A 113 -14.06 -0.05 -5.20
CA SER A 113 -14.48 1.31 -5.57
C SER A 113 -14.88 2.12 -4.33
N LYS A 114 -15.63 1.50 -3.42
CA LYS A 114 -16.01 2.07 -2.13
C LYS A 114 -14.78 2.40 -1.28
N LEU A 115 -13.84 1.47 -1.13
CA LEU A 115 -12.60 1.67 -0.37
C LEU A 115 -11.74 2.82 -0.93
N LYS A 116 -11.67 2.95 -2.27
CA LYS A 116 -10.98 4.09 -2.90
C LYS A 116 -11.69 5.41 -2.58
N GLY A 117 -13.02 5.44 -2.62
CA GLY A 117 -13.83 6.59 -2.23
C GLY A 117 -13.61 6.98 -0.78
N ASP A 118 -13.57 6.01 0.13
CA ASP A 118 -13.38 6.25 1.55
C ASP A 118 -11.95 6.69 1.88
N LEU A 119 -10.94 6.20 1.16
CA LEU A 119 -9.57 6.71 1.25
C LEU A 119 -9.49 8.19 0.80
N MET A 120 -10.22 8.57 -0.25
CA MET A 120 -10.29 9.97 -0.70
C MET A 120 -10.98 10.85 0.35
N LYS A 121 -12.13 10.42 0.88
CA LYS A 121 -12.82 11.12 1.97
C LYS A 121 -11.95 11.26 3.21
N ALA A 122 -11.18 10.24 3.57
CA ALA A 122 -10.30 10.29 4.73
C ALA A 122 -9.15 11.30 4.58
N ARG A 123 -8.66 11.53 3.36
CA ARG A 123 -7.67 12.59 3.07
C ARG A 123 -8.30 13.97 3.19
N GLU A 124 -9.46 14.18 2.57
CA GLU A 124 -10.17 15.47 2.66
C GLU A 124 -10.62 15.79 4.10
N ALA A 125 -11.00 14.78 4.89
CA ALA A 125 -11.25 14.94 6.32
C ALA A 125 -9.97 15.39 7.05
N HIS A 126 -8.86 14.70 6.87
CA HIS A 126 -7.59 15.08 7.49
C HIS A 126 -7.16 16.51 7.14
N LYS A 127 -7.27 16.92 5.87
CA LYS A 127 -7.01 18.31 5.46
C LYS A 127 -7.89 19.32 6.18
N ARG A 128 -9.18 19.04 6.27
CA ARG A 128 -10.14 19.92 6.97
C ARG A 128 -9.79 20.03 8.46
N ASP A 129 -9.43 18.91 9.09
CA ASP A 129 -9.08 18.88 10.51
C ASP A 129 -7.79 19.65 10.79
N VAL A 130 -6.77 19.50 9.94
CA VAL A 130 -5.54 20.31 10.00
C VAL A 130 -5.86 21.80 9.83
N ARG A 131 -6.70 22.16 8.86
CA ARG A 131 -7.07 23.54 8.57
C ARG A 131 -7.75 24.24 9.76
N VAL A 132 -8.48 23.50 10.60
CA VAL A 132 -9.12 24.04 11.81
C VAL A 132 -8.09 24.54 12.84
N LEU A 133 -6.90 23.92 12.89
CA LEU A 133 -5.84 24.30 13.83
C LEU A 133 -5.09 25.57 13.43
N LEU A 134 -5.29 26.07 12.22
CA LEU A 134 -4.50 27.17 11.63
C LEU A 134 -5.16 28.54 11.85
N ASN A 135 -4.34 29.58 11.95
CA ASN A 135 -4.82 30.97 11.86
C ASN A 135 -5.09 31.37 10.39
N ASP A 136 -5.63 32.57 10.18
CA ASP A 136 -6.09 32.98 8.84
C ASP A 136 -4.96 33.16 7.82
N GLU A 137 -3.79 33.65 8.25
CA GLU A 137 -2.61 33.75 7.39
C GLU A 137 -2.09 32.36 6.98
N GLN A 138 -1.99 31.45 7.95
CA GLN A 138 -1.60 30.06 7.74
C GLN A 138 -2.59 29.32 6.83
N LYS A 139 -3.90 29.55 7.01
CA LYS A 139 -4.95 29.00 6.14
C LYS A 139 -4.79 29.48 4.70
N ALA A 140 -4.52 30.76 4.48
CA ALA A 140 -4.30 31.29 3.12
C ALA A 140 -3.12 30.59 2.43
N VAL A 141 -2.03 30.36 3.16
CA VAL A 141 -0.87 29.62 2.64
C VAL A 141 -1.20 28.14 2.40
N PHE A 142 -1.93 27.51 3.32
CA PHE A 142 -2.35 26.12 3.23
C PHE A 142 -3.28 25.89 2.02
N ASP A 143 -4.31 26.72 1.86
CA ASP A 143 -5.32 26.62 0.81
C ASP A 143 -4.73 26.93 -0.58
N ALA A 144 -3.86 27.93 -0.70
CA ALA A 144 -3.20 28.30 -1.96
C ALA A 144 -2.31 27.19 -2.55
N ARG A 145 -1.95 26.19 -1.72
CA ARG A 145 -1.12 25.05 -2.14
C ARG A 145 -1.92 23.85 -2.57
N GLN A 146 -3.17 23.70 -2.13
CA GLN A 146 -4.05 22.60 -2.52
C GLN A 146 -4.30 22.57 -4.05
N GLY A 147 -4.24 23.74 -4.71
CA GLY A 147 -4.40 23.87 -6.16
C GLY A 147 -3.13 23.66 -7.00
N ARG A 148 -1.95 23.47 -6.39
CA ARG A 148 -0.66 23.33 -7.11
C ARG A 148 -0.28 21.88 -7.44
N GLY A 149 -1.23 20.96 -7.38
CA GLY A 149 -1.06 19.60 -7.89
C GLY A 149 -1.13 19.58 -9.42
N ASN A 150 0.00 19.28 -10.07
CA ASN A 150 0.10 18.85 -11.48
C ASN A 150 0.15 19.91 -12.60
N ARG A 151 0.66 21.13 -12.39
CA ARG A 151 0.85 22.09 -13.50
C ARG A 151 2.26 22.64 -13.74
N ASP A 152 3.27 22.16 -13.02
CA ASP A 152 4.67 22.54 -13.30
C ASP A 152 5.46 21.47 -14.07
N GLY A 153 4.76 20.51 -14.66
CA GLY A 153 5.26 19.80 -15.82
C GLY A 153 5.07 20.66 -17.06
N LYS A 154 5.75 21.82 -17.15
CA LYS A 154 5.98 22.50 -18.42
C LYS A 154 6.85 21.58 -19.27
N GLY A 155 6.23 20.56 -19.85
CA GLY A 155 6.77 19.84 -20.99
C GLY A 155 6.85 20.84 -22.12
N TYR A 156 8.02 21.48 -22.27
CA TYR A 156 8.39 22.11 -23.51
C TYR A 156 8.39 21.02 -24.58
N LYS A 157 7.24 20.82 -25.23
CA LYS A 157 7.16 20.09 -26.49
C LYS A 157 7.85 20.94 -27.54
N ALA A 158 9.15 20.76 -27.66
CA ALA A 158 9.93 21.21 -28.80
C ALA A 158 10.88 20.08 -29.20
N GLY A 159 10.35 19.16 -30.02
CA GLY A 159 11.11 18.48 -31.06
C GLY A 159 12.09 17.37 -30.66
N ARG A 160 12.07 16.34 -31.52
CA ARG A 160 13.15 15.36 -31.78
C ARG A 160 13.34 14.22 -30.77
N SER A 161 12.73 13.10 -31.14
CA SER A 161 13.41 11.81 -31.33
C SER A 161 14.53 11.47 -30.36
N GLY A 162 14.25 10.59 -29.39
CA GLY A 162 15.31 9.98 -28.59
C GLY A 162 14.73 8.97 -27.59
N LYS A 163 15.19 7.73 -27.72
CA LYS A 163 14.82 6.55 -26.92
C LYS A 163 14.75 6.81 -25.41
N GLY A 164 13.66 6.31 -24.83
CA GLY A 164 13.57 5.67 -23.52
C GLY A 164 14.66 5.94 -22.51
N ASP A 165 14.40 6.89 -21.63
CA ASP A 165 14.75 6.76 -20.22
C ASP A 165 13.78 7.63 -19.43
N TYR A 166 12.67 7.05 -18.97
CA TYR A 166 11.76 7.75 -18.06
C TYR A 166 12.40 7.76 -16.68
N GLY A 167 13.42 8.61 -16.54
CA GLY A 167 13.92 9.06 -15.26
C GLY A 167 12.77 9.68 -14.49
N ARG A 168 12.17 8.89 -13.59
CA ARG A 168 11.39 9.42 -12.47
C ARG A 168 12.30 10.39 -11.74
N GLY A 169 12.11 11.68 -11.98
CA GLY A 169 12.74 12.75 -11.22
C GLY A 169 12.55 12.51 -9.72
N PRO A 170 13.43 13.08 -8.87
CA PRO A 170 13.45 12.80 -7.44
C PRO A 170 12.05 12.99 -6.89
N GLY A 171 11.52 11.91 -6.31
CA GLY A 171 10.23 11.94 -5.63
C GLY A 171 10.24 13.10 -4.66
N ARG A 172 9.47 14.14 -4.99
CA ARG A 172 9.30 15.27 -4.07
C ARG A 172 8.66 14.67 -2.83
N GLY A 173 9.32 14.91 -1.69
CA GLY A 173 9.00 14.31 -0.41
C GLY A 173 7.51 14.38 -0.07
N ASP A 174 7.12 13.55 0.88
CA ASP A 174 5.76 13.17 1.27
C ASP A 174 4.80 14.31 1.66
N CYS A 175 5.16 15.57 1.44
CA CYS A 175 4.34 16.77 1.63
C CYS A 175 3.16 16.90 0.64
N GLN A 176 3.06 16.06 -0.38
CA GLN A 176 1.95 16.08 -1.35
C GLN A 176 0.73 15.25 -0.93
N ARG A 177 0.75 14.67 0.27
CA ARG A 177 -0.34 13.82 0.76
C ARG A 177 -0.86 14.32 2.11
N TYR A 178 -1.40 15.52 2.13
CA TYR A 178 -2.54 15.79 3.03
C TYR A 178 -3.79 15.15 2.41
#